data_AF-A0A4S2FSZ3-F1
#
_entry.id   AF-A0A4S2FSZ3-F1
#
_cell.length_a   1.000
_cell.length_b   1.000
_cell.length_c   1.000
_cell.angle_alpha   90.00
_cell.angle_beta   90.00
_cell.angle_gamma   90.00
#
_symmetry.space_group_name_H-M   'P 1'
#
loop_
_entity.id
_entity.type
_entity.pdbx_description
1 polymer ?
#
loop_
_entity_poly.entity_id
_entity_poly.type
_entity_poly.pdbx_seq_one_letter_code
_entity_poly.pdbx_strand_id
1 'polypeptide(L)'
;MDATENKRANRNETSLWDGLCLKFREYLDFTQKKLQSDRLEIVNQKGETITFQKALTDIIVTYKLNGTVEKTWKFPFWVALNTAYKNIDEYYRSELQAKASIKHVAEMWRISNSRHLTNEEITAISSNRVVKSQYGLSVEFYMKKGGVIYIPLLDKNKLSENAEINLQEAQILTLSKEGEKDIYRIKV
;
A
#
# COMPACT_ATOMS: atom_id res chain seq x y z
N MET A 1 34.79 -16.13 -39.76
CA MET A 1 35.30 -16.22 -38.38
C MET A 1 36.46 -15.24 -38.35
N ASP A 2 36.47 -14.13 -37.61
CA ASP A 2 35.89 -13.95 -36.30
C ASP A 2 35.81 -12.45 -35.92
N ALA A 3 34.79 -12.14 -35.12
CA ALA A 3 34.64 -11.08 -34.13
C ALA A 3 34.83 -9.59 -34.49
N THR A 4 34.09 -9.08 -35.48
CA THR A 4 33.62 -7.68 -35.46
C THR A 4 32.20 -7.61 -34.92
N GLU A 5 32.00 -7.78 -33.60
CA GLU A 5 30.69 -7.53 -32.99
C GLU A 5 30.79 -7.32 -31.46
N ASN A 6 31.09 -6.09 -31.04
CA ASN A 6 30.34 -5.39 -29.98
C ASN A 6 30.95 -4.01 -29.67
N LYS A 7 30.90 -3.11 -30.65
CA LYS A 7 30.95 -1.66 -30.37
C LYS A 7 29.52 -1.14 -30.17
N ARG A 8 28.97 -1.33 -28.97
CA ARG A 8 27.84 -0.51 -28.45
C ARG A 8 27.96 -0.29 -26.94
N ALA A 9 29.09 0.25 -26.49
CA ALA A 9 29.16 0.97 -25.22
C ALA A 9 28.66 2.41 -25.47
N ASN A 10 27.34 2.60 -25.43
CA ASN A 10 26.72 3.90 -25.63
C ASN A 10 26.74 4.69 -24.31
N ARG A 11 27.68 5.63 -24.22
CA ARG A 11 27.63 6.95 -23.55
C ARG A 11 26.48 7.18 -22.54
N ASN A 12 26.79 7.13 -21.23
CA ASN A 12 26.32 8.05 -20.14
C ASN A 12 26.33 7.42 -18.72
N GLU A 13 27.41 6.75 -18.30
CA GLU A 13 27.61 6.43 -16.87
C GLU A 13 28.95 7.00 -16.41
N THR A 14 28.99 8.31 -16.11
CA THR A 14 30.20 9.02 -15.69
C THR A 14 30.63 8.74 -14.24
N SER A 15 29.74 8.18 -13.41
CA SER A 15 30.05 7.81 -12.03
C SER A 15 29.08 6.73 -11.50
N LEU A 16 29.47 6.01 -10.45
CA LEU A 16 28.60 5.07 -9.74
C LEU A 16 27.29 5.74 -9.30
N TRP A 17 27.35 7.02 -8.92
CA TRP A 17 26.20 7.83 -8.53
C TRP A 17 25.20 8.01 -9.67
N ASP A 18 25.68 8.45 -10.84
CA ASP A 18 24.82 8.69 -12.00
C ASP A 18 24.13 7.39 -12.43
N GLY A 19 24.90 6.29 -12.48
CA GLY A 19 24.40 4.97 -12.83
C GLY A 19 23.34 4.45 -11.87
N LEU A 20 23.56 4.57 -10.55
CA LEU A 20 22.58 4.15 -9.54
C LEU A 20 21.31 5.02 -9.63
N CYS A 21 21.46 6.33 -9.76
CA CYS A 21 20.31 7.23 -9.87
C CYS A 21 19.47 6.91 -11.10
N LEU A 22 20.09 6.65 -12.25
CA LEU A 22 19.38 6.27 -13.48
C LEU A 22 18.63 4.96 -13.31
N LYS A 23 19.31 3.89 -12.85
CA LYS A 23 18.68 2.58 -12.66
C LYS A 23 17.52 2.60 -11.67
N PHE A 24 17.65 3.35 -10.56
CA PHE A 24 16.66 3.33 -9.50
C PHE A 24 15.48 4.30 -9.69
N ARG A 25 15.57 5.26 -10.62
CA ARG A 25 14.42 6.09 -10.99
C ARG A 25 13.31 5.32 -11.70
N GLU A 26 13.67 4.26 -12.43
CA GLU A 26 12.74 3.38 -13.16
C GLU A 26 12.59 2.02 -12.47
N TYR A 27 12.96 1.93 -11.19
CA TYR A 27 12.98 0.65 -10.48
C TYR A 27 11.59 0.28 -9.94
N LEU A 28 11.00 -0.74 -10.57
CA LEU A 28 9.74 -1.36 -10.14
C LEU A 28 8.61 -0.33 -10.00
N ASP A 29 7.97 -0.28 -8.83
CA ASP A 29 6.87 0.62 -8.48
C ASP A 29 7.32 1.87 -7.71
N PHE A 30 8.62 2.14 -7.64
CA PHE A 30 9.14 3.36 -7.03
C PHE A 30 8.97 4.57 -7.94
N THR A 31 8.74 5.71 -7.31
CA THR A 31 8.65 7.03 -7.96
C THR A 31 9.61 8.00 -7.29
N GLN A 32 10.18 8.91 -8.07
CA GLN A 32 11.07 9.93 -7.53
C GLN A 32 10.29 10.93 -6.67
N LYS A 33 10.68 11.05 -5.40
CA LYS A 33 10.14 12.04 -4.47
C LYS A 33 11.01 13.28 -4.37
N LYS A 34 12.33 13.11 -4.32
CA LYS A 34 13.28 14.22 -4.18
C LYS A 34 14.60 13.91 -4.89
N LEU A 35 15.14 14.90 -5.58
CA LEU A 35 16.45 14.83 -6.22
C LEU A 35 17.23 16.12 -5.94
N GLN A 36 18.46 15.95 -5.47
CA GLN A 36 19.47 16.98 -5.22
C GLN A 36 20.81 16.51 -5.79
N SER A 37 21.81 17.38 -5.79
CA SER A 37 23.15 17.07 -6.33
C SER A 37 23.84 15.89 -5.63
N ASP A 38 23.54 15.68 -4.35
CA ASP A 38 24.17 14.69 -3.47
C ASP A 38 23.15 13.70 -2.89
N ARG A 39 21.86 13.83 -3.22
CA ARG A 39 20.80 13.03 -2.62
C ARG A 39 19.67 12.70 -3.60
N LEU A 40 19.25 11.43 -3.63
CA LEU A 40 18.06 10.95 -4.33
C LEU A 40 17.18 10.22 -3.33
N GLU A 41 15.88 10.50 -3.35
CA GLU A 41 14.87 9.80 -2.57
C GLU A 41 13.77 9.33 -3.50
N ILE A 42 13.55 8.02 -3.51
CA ILE A 42 12.46 7.36 -4.22
C ILE A 42 11.55 6.67 -3.22
N VAL A 43 10.24 6.65 -3.53
CA VAL A 43 9.20 6.07 -2.65
C VAL A 43 8.17 5.30 -3.47
N ASN A 44 7.46 4.37 -2.84
CA ASN A 44 6.32 3.72 -3.45
C ASN A 44 5.07 3.80 -2.55
N GLN A 45 3.94 3.27 -3.05
CA GLN A 45 2.66 3.29 -2.33
C GLN A 45 2.61 2.31 -1.14
N LYS A 46 3.59 1.42 -1.02
CA LYS A 46 3.71 0.44 0.07
C LYS A 46 4.41 1.02 1.31
N GLY A 47 4.71 2.32 1.29
CA GLY A 47 5.43 3.01 2.36
C GLY A 47 6.93 2.74 2.38
N GLU A 48 7.47 2.19 1.28
CA GLU A 48 8.90 1.97 1.11
C GLU A 48 9.58 3.28 0.69
N THR A 49 10.78 3.51 1.18
CA THR A 49 11.63 4.65 0.80
C THR A 49 13.06 4.19 0.63
N ILE A 50 13.66 4.44 -0.54
CA ILE A 50 15.09 4.26 -0.77
C ILE A 50 15.72 5.63 -0.92
N THR A 51 16.71 5.92 -0.09
CA THR A 51 17.52 7.14 -0.15
C THR A 51 18.94 6.81 -0.57
N PHE A 52 19.43 7.50 -1.59
CA PHE A 52 20.83 7.51 -1.98
C PHE A 52 21.44 8.83 -1.52
N GLN A 53 22.59 8.77 -0.86
CA GLN A 53 23.32 9.93 -0.39
C GLN A 53 24.80 9.79 -0.78
N LYS A 54 25.35 10.83 -1.40
CA LYS A 54 26.77 10.95 -1.68
C LYS A 54 27.49 11.44 -0.42
N ALA A 55 28.50 10.70 0.00
CA ALA A 55 29.46 11.04 1.04
C ALA A 55 30.85 11.28 0.42
N LEU A 56 31.84 11.59 1.25
CA LEU A 56 33.21 11.91 0.79
C LEU A 56 33.84 10.77 -0.02
N THR A 57 33.72 9.53 0.48
CA THR A 57 34.33 8.33 -0.11
C THR A 57 33.32 7.32 -0.63
N ASP A 58 32.05 7.49 -0.27
CA ASP A 58 31.03 6.46 -0.43
C ASP A 58 29.72 7.00 -0.97
N ILE A 59 28.93 6.11 -1.55
CA ILE A 59 27.51 6.27 -1.78
C ILE A 59 26.79 5.41 -0.74
N ILE A 60 26.00 6.08 0.08
CA ILE A 60 25.21 5.46 1.13
C ILE A 60 23.81 5.26 0.58
N VAL A 61 23.34 4.02 0.58
CA VAL A 61 21.98 3.67 0.18
C VAL A 61 21.25 3.19 1.42
N THR A 62 20.11 3.79 1.75
CA THR A 62 19.31 3.42 2.91
C THR A 62 17.90 3.07 2.44
N TYR A 63 17.47 1.86 2.77
CA TYR A 63 16.09 1.42 2.60
C TYR A 63 15.35 1.56 3.94
N LYS A 64 14.18 2.19 3.87
CA LYS A 64 13.25 2.36 4.98
C LYS A 64 11.89 1.79 4.62
N LEU A 65 11.22 1.22 5.60
CA LEU A 65 9.82 0.82 5.53
C LEU A 65 9.05 1.57 6.60
N ASN A 66 8.07 2.39 6.19
CA ASN A 66 7.25 3.23 7.06
C ASN A 66 8.08 4.11 8.01
N GLY A 67 9.18 4.68 7.49
CA GLY A 67 10.10 5.55 8.23
C GLY A 67 11.18 4.83 9.02
N THR A 68 11.03 3.54 9.31
CA THR A 68 12.02 2.71 10.02
C THR A 68 13.12 2.24 9.08
N VAL A 69 14.39 2.39 9.48
CA VAL A 69 15.54 1.89 8.70
C VAL A 69 15.63 0.37 8.83
N GLU A 70 15.47 -0.33 7.71
CA GLU A 70 15.56 -1.79 7.66
C GLU A 70 16.93 -2.22 7.12
N LYS A 71 17.53 -1.46 6.20
CA LYS A 71 18.85 -1.77 5.64
C LYS A 71 19.61 -0.51 5.21
N THR A 72 20.92 -0.52 5.43
CA THR A 72 21.84 0.46 4.86
C THR A 72 23.00 -0.26 4.17
N TRP A 73 23.30 0.18 2.95
CA TRP A 73 24.48 -0.20 2.18
C TRP A 73 25.43 0.98 2.09
N LYS A 74 26.72 0.68 2.03
CA LYS A 74 27.78 1.66 1.79
C LYS A 74 28.66 1.14 0.67
N PHE A 75 28.74 1.89 -0.42
CA PHE A 75 29.55 1.55 -1.58
C PHE A 75 30.60 2.61 -1.81
N PRO A 76 31.89 2.28 -1.75
CA PRO A 76 32.92 3.20 -2.20
C PRO A 76 32.67 3.65 -3.65
N PHE A 77 33.02 4.88 -4.00
CA PHE A 77 32.71 5.44 -5.33
C PHE A 77 33.35 4.66 -6.49
N TRP A 78 34.40 3.86 -6.21
CA TRP A 78 35.09 3.01 -7.19
C TRP A 78 34.42 1.65 -7.40
N VAL A 79 33.40 1.29 -6.62
CA VAL A 79 32.65 0.06 -6.85
C VAL A 79 31.97 0.11 -8.21
N ALA A 80 32.04 -0.99 -8.95
CA ALA A 80 31.36 -1.10 -10.23
C ALA A 80 29.83 -1.04 -10.05
N LEU A 81 29.15 -0.28 -10.92
CA LEU A 81 27.69 -0.08 -10.86
C LEU A 81 26.92 -1.39 -10.75
N ASN A 82 27.23 -2.37 -11.59
CA ASN A 82 26.52 -3.64 -11.61
C ASN A 82 26.68 -4.42 -10.30
N THR A 83 27.83 -4.31 -9.64
CA THR A 83 28.06 -4.93 -8.34
C THR A 83 27.18 -4.29 -7.26
N ALA A 84 27.15 -2.96 -7.19
CA ALA A 84 26.32 -2.24 -6.23
C ALA A 84 24.83 -2.49 -6.48
N TYR A 85 24.38 -2.38 -7.74
CA TYR A 85 23.01 -2.62 -8.15
C TYR A 85 22.55 -4.03 -7.79
N LYS A 86 23.33 -5.06 -8.18
CA LYS A 86 22.99 -6.46 -7.91
C LYS A 86 22.86 -6.73 -6.41
N ASN A 87 23.75 -6.17 -5.59
CA ASN A 87 23.68 -6.33 -4.14
C ASN A 87 22.40 -5.74 -3.53
N ILE A 88 21.95 -4.59 -4.03
CA ILE A 88 20.69 -3.97 -3.58
C ILE A 88 19.49 -4.77 -4.10
N ASP A 89 19.45 -5.10 -5.39
CA ASP A 89 18.33 -5.77 -6.05
C ASP A 89 18.08 -7.18 -5.47
N GLU A 90 19.14 -7.98 -5.31
CA GLU A 90 19.02 -9.34 -4.75
C GLU A 90 18.45 -9.30 -3.34
N TYR A 91 19.03 -8.47 -2.45
CA TYR A 91 18.56 -8.36 -1.07
C TYR A 91 17.15 -7.76 -0.98
N TYR A 92 16.84 -6.80 -1.85
CA TYR A 92 15.51 -6.21 -1.93
C TYR A 92 14.46 -7.28 -2.24
N ARG A 93 14.68 -8.06 -3.31
CA ARG A 93 13.73 -9.07 -3.77
C ARG A 93 13.59 -10.23 -2.80
N SER A 94 14.69 -10.66 -2.17
CA SER A 94 14.65 -11.82 -1.27
C SER A 94 14.15 -11.47 0.13
N GLU A 95 14.59 -10.36 0.72
CA GLU A 95 14.37 -10.07 2.14
C GLU A 95 13.39 -8.92 2.43
N LEU A 96 13.27 -7.94 1.53
CA LEU A 96 12.59 -6.67 1.84
C LEU A 96 11.22 -6.56 1.18
N GLN A 97 11.07 -6.99 -0.08
CA GLN A 97 9.84 -6.83 -0.86
C GLN A 97 8.65 -7.57 -0.21
N ALA A 98 8.89 -8.77 0.33
CA ALA A 98 7.86 -9.54 1.04
C ALA A 98 7.41 -8.82 2.32
N LYS A 99 8.35 -8.25 3.09
CA LYS A 99 8.05 -7.52 4.34
C LYS A 99 7.24 -6.25 4.07
N ALA A 100 7.59 -5.52 3.01
CA ALA A 100 6.83 -4.35 2.59
C ALA A 100 5.40 -4.72 2.19
N SER A 101 5.25 -5.80 1.42
CA SER A 101 3.94 -6.31 1.00
C SER A 101 3.09 -6.72 2.21
N ILE A 102 3.66 -7.43 3.20
CA ILE A 102 2.91 -7.85 4.40
C ILE A 102 2.48 -6.65 5.24
N LYS A 103 3.40 -5.71 5.54
CA LYS A 103 3.08 -4.53 6.37
C LYS A 103 2.09 -3.60 5.70
N HIS A 104 2.25 -3.32 4.40
CA HIS A 104 1.29 -2.51 3.65
C HIS A 104 -0.10 -3.14 3.66
N VAL A 105 -0.15 -4.46 3.47
CA VAL A 105 -1.41 -5.21 3.53
C VAL A 105 -1.99 -5.10 4.95
N ALA A 106 -1.19 -5.10 6.03
CA ALA A 106 -1.64 -4.93 7.42
C ALA A 106 -2.20 -3.52 7.76
N GLU A 107 -1.72 -2.47 7.08
CA GLU A 107 -2.16 -1.09 7.29
C GLU A 107 -3.49 -0.73 6.58
N MET A 108 -4.01 -1.63 5.73
CA MET A 108 -5.29 -1.48 5.06
C MET A 108 -6.42 -2.15 5.83
N TRP A 109 -7.60 -1.52 5.81
CA TRP A 109 -8.85 -2.17 6.26
C TRP A 109 -9.12 -3.38 5.37
N ARG A 110 -9.31 -4.55 5.98
CA ARG A 110 -9.66 -5.79 5.27
C ARG A 110 -10.93 -6.39 5.82
N ILE A 111 -11.71 -7.00 4.94
CA ILE A 111 -12.84 -7.83 5.36
C ILE A 111 -12.28 -9.05 6.08
N SER A 112 -12.42 -9.10 7.40
CA SER A 112 -11.99 -10.23 8.24
C SER A 112 -13.11 -11.26 8.39
N ASN A 113 -14.36 -10.82 8.32
CA ASN A 113 -15.53 -11.69 8.37
C ASN A 113 -16.67 -11.13 7.52
N SER A 114 -17.50 -12.03 7.01
CA SER A 114 -18.73 -11.73 6.29
C SER A 114 -19.78 -12.74 6.71
N ARG A 115 -20.92 -12.27 7.20
CA ARG A 115 -22.05 -13.13 7.54
C ARG A 115 -23.38 -12.48 7.19
N HIS A 116 -24.39 -13.30 6.98
CA HIS A 116 -25.78 -12.84 6.92
C HIS A 116 -26.27 -12.40 8.31
N LEU A 117 -27.31 -11.58 8.32
CA LEU A 117 -28.04 -11.29 9.55
C LEU A 117 -28.71 -12.57 10.05
N THR A 118 -28.74 -12.76 11.36
CA THR A 118 -29.45 -13.91 11.93
C THR A 118 -30.95 -13.65 11.98
N ASN A 119 -31.75 -14.71 12.08
CA ASN A 119 -33.21 -14.56 12.18
C ASN A 119 -33.62 -13.74 13.40
N GLU A 120 -32.87 -13.83 14.50
CA GLU A 120 -33.10 -13.03 15.71
C GLU A 120 -32.86 -11.54 15.45
N GLU A 121 -31.77 -11.20 14.75
CA GLU A 121 -31.44 -9.82 14.36
C GLU A 121 -32.51 -9.24 13.43
N ILE A 122 -32.91 -10.00 12.40
CA ILE A 122 -33.97 -9.61 11.46
C ILE A 122 -35.30 -9.40 12.20
N THR A 123 -35.65 -10.30 13.11
CA THR A 123 -36.90 -10.21 13.88
C THR A 123 -36.89 -9.02 14.84
N ALA A 124 -35.72 -8.59 15.31
CA ALA A 124 -35.57 -7.44 16.19
C ALA A 124 -35.68 -6.09 15.46
N ILE A 125 -35.53 -6.07 14.12
CA ILE A 125 -35.69 -4.88 13.30
C ILE A 125 -37.19 -4.65 13.00
N SER A 126 -37.64 -3.42 13.24
CA SER A 126 -38.99 -2.95 12.94
C SER A 126 -39.11 -2.44 11.50
N SER A 127 -38.13 -1.64 11.07
CA SER A 127 -38.00 -1.14 9.71
C SER A 127 -36.55 -0.76 9.44
N ASN A 128 -36.20 -0.64 8.16
CA ASN A 128 -34.88 -0.17 7.75
C ASN A 128 -35.01 0.81 6.58
N ARG A 129 -34.07 1.74 6.46
CA ARG A 129 -33.96 2.60 5.27
C ARG A 129 -32.54 3.10 5.07
N VAL A 130 -32.20 3.43 3.83
CA VAL A 130 -30.93 4.05 3.49
C VAL A 130 -30.99 5.56 3.76
N VAL A 131 -29.99 6.09 4.46
CA VAL A 131 -29.86 7.51 4.80
C VAL A 131 -28.46 8.04 4.43
N LYS A 132 -28.35 9.33 4.16
CA LYS A 132 -27.04 10.00 4.04
C LYS A 132 -26.35 10.09 5.40
N SER A 133 -25.05 9.84 5.40
CA SER A 133 -24.13 10.06 6.52
C SER A 133 -22.90 10.82 6.08
N GLN A 134 -22.06 11.24 7.03
CA GLN A 134 -20.86 12.03 6.78
C GLN A 134 -19.91 11.44 5.72
N TYR A 135 -19.86 10.11 5.60
CA TYR A 135 -18.90 9.42 4.74
C TYR A 135 -19.54 8.65 3.57
N GLY A 136 -20.84 8.82 3.33
CA GLY A 136 -21.57 8.14 2.26
C GLY A 136 -22.98 7.78 2.69
N LEU A 137 -23.46 6.62 2.25
CA LEU A 137 -24.77 6.11 2.64
C LEU A 137 -24.63 5.13 3.81
N SER A 138 -25.61 5.14 4.70
CA SER A 138 -25.75 4.20 5.81
C SER A 138 -27.14 3.58 5.79
N VAL A 139 -27.26 2.38 6.33
CA VAL A 139 -28.56 1.81 6.64
C VAL A 139 -28.93 2.20 8.07
N GLU A 140 -30.07 2.84 8.21
CA GLU A 140 -30.74 3.13 9.47
C GLU A 140 -31.68 1.96 9.80
N PHE A 141 -31.47 1.31 10.94
CA PHE A 141 -32.30 0.24 11.47
C PHE A 141 -33.11 0.74 12.66
N TYR A 142 -34.43 0.73 12.55
CA TYR A 142 -35.34 0.98 13.66
C TYR A 142 -35.57 -0.32 14.42
N MET A 143 -35.25 -0.35 15.71
CA MET A 143 -35.37 -1.57 16.52
C MET A 143 -36.75 -1.67 17.19
N LYS A 144 -37.34 -2.86 17.24
CA LYS A 144 -38.65 -3.10 17.89
C LYS A 144 -38.65 -2.80 19.38
N LYS A 145 -37.50 -3.00 20.05
CA LYS A 145 -37.32 -2.68 21.48
C LYS A 145 -37.06 -1.18 21.72
N GLY A 146 -37.14 -0.35 20.68
CA GLY A 146 -36.79 1.06 20.72
C GLY A 146 -35.31 1.30 20.37
N GLY A 147 -35.03 2.52 19.92
CA GLY A 147 -33.71 2.94 19.48
C GLY A 147 -33.48 2.77 17.97
N VAL A 148 -32.41 3.39 17.50
CA VAL A 148 -32.01 3.39 16.09
C VAL A 148 -30.52 3.08 16.00
N ILE A 149 -30.16 2.18 15.08
CA ILE A 149 -28.77 1.80 14.80
C ILE A 149 -28.43 2.21 13.37
N TYR A 150 -27.24 2.80 13.18
CA TYR A 150 -26.74 3.18 11.87
C TYR A 150 -25.50 2.38 11.52
N ILE A 151 -25.52 1.68 10.39
CA ILE A 151 -24.35 0.95 9.88
C ILE A 151 -24.05 1.43 8.46
N PRO A 152 -22.82 1.91 8.18
CA PRO A 152 -22.49 2.40 6.84
C PRO A 152 -22.50 1.29 5.78
N LEU A 153 -22.91 1.62 4.56
CA LEU A 153 -22.83 0.71 3.42
C LEU A 153 -21.38 0.54 2.96
N LEU A 154 -21.03 -0.65 2.47
CA LEU A 154 -19.73 -0.91 1.85
C LEU A 154 -19.63 -0.17 0.50
N ASP A 155 -20.63 -0.34 -0.36
CA ASP A 155 -20.70 0.27 -1.70
C ASP A 155 -21.52 1.56 -1.65
N LYS A 156 -20.90 2.70 -1.99
CA LYS A 156 -21.58 4.01 -1.93
C LYS A 156 -22.62 4.23 -3.04
N ASN A 157 -22.66 3.39 -4.09
CA ASN A 157 -23.26 3.76 -5.37
C ASN A 157 -24.43 2.88 -5.86
N LYS A 158 -24.90 1.90 -5.08
CA LYS A 158 -25.96 0.98 -5.56
C LYS A 158 -27.37 1.32 -5.09
N LEU A 159 -27.52 2.05 -4.00
CA LEU A 159 -28.83 2.32 -3.38
C LEU A 159 -29.12 3.82 -3.33
N SER A 160 -30.38 4.18 -3.52
CA SER A 160 -30.88 5.55 -3.33
C SER A 160 -31.22 5.80 -1.86
N GLU A 161 -31.22 7.07 -1.45
CA GLU A 161 -31.76 7.47 -0.15
C GLU A 161 -33.22 7.05 -0.01
N ASN A 162 -33.62 6.73 1.22
CA ASN A 162 -34.92 6.17 1.61
C ASN A 162 -35.26 4.80 1.01
N ALA A 163 -34.36 4.16 0.27
CA ALA A 163 -34.56 2.77 -0.16
C ALA A 163 -34.57 1.83 1.05
N GLU A 164 -35.44 0.84 1.03
CA GLU A 164 -35.40 -0.29 1.95
C GLU A 164 -34.45 -1.37 1.41
N ILE A 165 -33.74 -2.05 2.31
CA ILE A 165 -32.85 -3.15 1.97
C ILE A 165 -33.49 -4.49 2.32
N ASN A 166 -33.20 -5.51 1.49
CA ASN A 166 -33.61 -6.87 1.79
C ASN A 166 -32.72 -7.46 2.90
N LEU A 167 -33.26 -7.59 4.10
CA LEU A 167 -32.52 -8.06 5.27
C LEU A 167 -32.06 -9.53 5.16
N GLN A 168 -32.74 -10.34 4.32
CA GLN A 168 -32.37 -11.75 4.10
C GLN A 168 -31.13 -11.88 3.21
N GLU A 169 -30.96 -10.95 2.26
CA GLU A 169 -29.83 -10.95 1.33
C GLU A 169 -28.65 -10.14 1.87
N ALA A 170 -28.92 -9.18 2.76
CA ALA A 170 -27.91 -8.33 3.34
C ALA A 170 -26.87 -9.12 4.18
N GLN A 171 -25.64 -8.65 4.11
CA GLN A 171 -24.51 -9.18 4.87
C GLN A 171 -23.87 -8.10 5.73
N ILE A 172 -23.54 -8.46 6.97
CA ILE A 172 -22.67 -7.67 7.84
C ILE A 172 -21.23 -8.09 7.57
N LEU A 173 -20.42 -7.12 7.17
CA LEU A 173 -18.99 -7.26 7.00
C LEU A 173 -18.28 -6.68 8.21
N THR A 174 -17.36 -7.45 8.78
CA THR A 174 -16.39 -6.94 9.75
C THR A 174 -15.13 -6.56 8.99
N LEU A 175 -14.72 -5.30 9.12
CA LEU A 175 -13.44 -4.83 8.61
C LEU A 175 -12.49 -4.65 9.79
N SER A 176 -11.31 -5.26 9.67
CA SER A 176 -10.26 -5.20 10.68
C SER A 176 -9.04 -4.49 10.08
N LYS A 177 -8.33 -3.76 10.95
CA LYS A 177 -7.03 -3.16 10.66
C LYS A 177 -6.18 -3.29 11.92
N GLU A 178 -4.91 -3.66 11.75
CA GLU A 178 -4.01 -3.85 12.89
C GLU A 178 -3.88 -2.56 13.71
N GLY A 179 -4.03 -2.67 15.03
CA GLY A 179 -4.00 -1.53 15.96
C GLY A 179 -5.29 -0.71 16.06
N GLU A 180 -6.30 -1.01 15.23
CA GLU A 180 -7.59 -0.34 15.24
C GLU A 180 -8.70 -1.28 15.72
N LYS A 181 -9.80 -0.72 16.24
CA LYS A 181 -11.00 -1.52 16.54
C LYS A 181 -11.71 -1.90 15.24
N ASP A 182 -12.26 -3.11 15.22
CA ASP A 182 -13.10 -3.57 14.11
C ASP A 182 -14.25 -2.61 13.83
N ILE A 183 -14.56 -2.43 12.54
CA ILE A 183 -15.69 -1.63 12.07
C ILE A 183 -16.63 -2.50 11.25
N TYR A 184 -17.91 -2.12 11.24
CA TYR A 184 -18.94 -2.86 10.50
C TYR A 184 -19.39 -2.10 9.25
N ARG A 185 -19.71 -2.87 8.21
CA ARG A 185 -20.35 -2.38 6.99
C ARG A 185 -21.49 -3.31 6.57
N ILE A 186 -22.50 -2.74 5.93
CA ILE A 186 -23.56 -3.51 5.27
C ILE A 186 -23.21 -3.66 3.79
N LYS A 187 -23.28 -4.91 3.31
CA LYS A 187 -23.26 -5.23 1.89
C LYS A 187 -24.65 -5.71 1.50
N VAL A 188 -25.19 -5.10 0.45
CA VAL A 188 -26.44 -5.47 -0.21
C VAL A 188 -26.16 -5.97 -1.62
#